data_AF-A0A3D1BVJ0-F1
#
_entry.id   AF-A0A3D1BVJ0-F1
#
_cell.length_a   1.000
_cell.length_b   1.000
_cell.length_c   1.000
_cell.angle_alpha   90.00
_cell.angle_beta   90.00
_cell.angle_gamma   90.00
#
_symmetry.space_group_name_H-M   'P 1'
#
loop_
_entity.id
_entity.type
_entity.pdbx_description
1 polymer ?
#
loop_
_entity_poly.entity_id
_entity_poly.type
_entity_poly.pdbx_seq_one_letter_code
_entity_poly.pdbx_strand_id
1 'polypeptide(L)'
;MKQIKIITVLIIFLSTAGCATFFNSEHELFQVHDIYYQSWVIKNLEKGTDVVIDFRNLDEAVEFTSLVFRGIEVDVSVQPAGKKTIVKGVINTGPSIIENYEYKVSGYEDMIKYRYLGKEFAYPLKNVKRESTRFIE
;
A
#
# COMPACT_ATOMS: atom_id res chain seq x y z
N MET A 1 -55.28 36.72 3.88
CA MET A 1 -55.40 35.95 2.63
C MET A 1 -54.38 36.47 1.61
N LYS A 2 -53.78 35.54 0.83
CA LYS A 2 -52.82 35.70 -0.30
C LYS A 2 -51.38 36.06 0.12
N GLN A 3 -50.54 35.07 0.41
CA GLN A 3 -49.74 34.23 -0.51
C GLN A 3 -48.79 35.02 -1.43
N ILE A 4 -47.52 35.08 -1.03
CA ILE A 4 -46.40 35.18 -1.96
C ILE A 4 -45.54 33.93 -1.74
N LYS A 5 -45.61 33.04 -2.72
CA LYS A 5 -44.76 31.85 -2.86
C LYS A 5 -43.43 32.30 -3.45
N ILE A 6 -42.33 32.16 -2.72
CA ILE A 6 -41.02 31.94 -3.34
C ILE A 6 -40.34 30.83 -2.53
N ILE A 7 -40.45 29.63 -3.09
CA ILE A 7 -39.73 28.44 -2.67
C ILE A 7 -38.31 28.62 -3.19
N THR A 8 -37.38 29.06 -2.34
CA THR A 8 -35.95 28.98 -2.64
C THR A 8 -35.46 27.64 -2.11
N VAL A 9 -35.51 26.64 -2.98
CA VAL A 9 -34.80 25.37 -2.82
C VAL A 9 -33.30 25.69 -2.88
N LEU A 10 -32.66 25.84 -1.73
CA LEU A 10 -31.21 25.73 -1.63
C LEU A 10 -30.91 24.29 -1.20
N ILE A 11 -30.82 23.40 -2.19
CA ILE A 11 -30.17 22.09 -2.03
C ILE A 11 -28.70 22.40 -1.77
N ILE A 12 -28.33 22.47 -0.49
CA ILE A 12 -26.92 22.42 -0.10
C ILE A 12 -26.46 21.02 -0.50
N PHE A 13 -25.59 21.03 -1.50
CA PHE A 13 -24.85 19.88 -2.01
C PHE A 13 -24.35 19.02 -0.84
N LEU A 14 -24.93 17.84 -0.69
CA LEU A 14 -24.24 16.72 -0.04
C LEU A 14 -22.95 16.43 -0.80
N SER A 15 -21.96 15.90 -0.07
CA SER A 15 -20.72 15.25 -0.51
C SER A 15 -19.41 16.05 -0.45
N THR A 16 -19.12 16.71 0.68
CA THR A 16 -17.71 17.01 1.05
C THR A 16 -17.44 16.83 2.55
N ALA A 17 -17.79 15.66 3.09
CA ALA A 17 -17.23 15.09 4.32
C ALA A 17 -17.69 13.63 4.39
N GLY A 18 -16.86 12.59 4.49
CA GLY A 18 -15.48 12.57 4.91
C GLY A 18 -14.52 12.25 3.78
N CYS A 19 -13.52 13.12 3.66
CA CYS A 19 -12.14 12.65 3.68
C CYS A 19 -12.07 11.57 4.77
N ALA A 20 -11.77 10.32 4.44
CA ALA A 20 -11.56 9.27 5.43
C ALA A 20 -10.20 9.51 6.13
N THR A 21 -10.09 10.66 6.79
CA THR A 21 -9.20 10.83 7.92
C THR A 21 -9.85 10.04 9.05
N PHE A 22 -9.13 9.09 9.65
CA PHE A 22 -8.83 9.09 11.08
C PHE A 22 -8.15 7.76 11.42
N PHE A 23 -6.83 7.84 11.56
CA PHE A 23 -6.09 7.01 12.48
C PHE A 23 -6.79 7.05 13.85
N ASN A 24 -7.23 5.89 14.33
CA ASN A 24 -7.56 5.56 15.73
C ASN A 24 -7.42 4.03 15.79
N SER A 25 -6.34 3.44 16.30
CA SER A 25 -5.87 3.42 17.70
C SER A 25 -6.92 2.88 18.69
N GLU A 26 -7.36 1.64 18.51
CA GLU A 26 -7.83 0.83 19.66
C GLU A 26 -7.28 -0.61 19.67
N HIS A 27 -6.65 -1.07 18.60
CA HIS A 27 -5.69 -2.17 18.63
C HIS A 27 -4.51 -1.81 17.72
N GLU A 28 -3.30 -1.90 18.23
CA GLU A 28 -2.09 -1.81 17.40
C GLU A 28 -2.02 -3.10 16.57
N LEU A 29 -2.74 -3.13 15.44
CA LEU A 29 -2.91 -4.31 14.57
C LEU A 29 -1.59 -4.92 14.10
N PHE A 30 -0.54 -4.10 14.09
CA PHE A 30 0.82 -4.48 13.83
C PHE A 30 1.75 -3.33 14.22
N GLN A 31 3.01 -3.66 14.48
CA GLN A 31 4.11 -2.72 14.63
C GLN A 31 5.04 -2.84 13.44
N VAL A 32 5.29 -1.73 12.75
CA VAL A 32 6.30 -1.69 11.68
C VAL A 32 7.68 -1.60 12.32
N HIS A 33 8.49 -2.64 12.10
CA HIS A 33 9.83 -2.74 12.65
C HIS A 33 10.89 -2.18 11.70
N ASP A 34 10.80 -2.50 10.41
CA ASP A 34 11.69 -1.97 9.39
C ASP A 34 10.97 -1.87 8.04
N ILE A 35 11.44 -0.95 7.21
CA ILE A 35 10.98 -0.76 5.83
C ILE A 35 12.19 -0.46 4.97
N TYR A 36 12.43 -1.27 3.95
CA TYR A 36 13.53 -1.05 3.03
C TYR A 36 13.17 -1.46 1.60
N TYR A 37 13.93 -0.93 0.65
CA TYR A 37 13.88 -1.38 -0.73
C TYR A 37 15.27 -1.65 -1.25
N GLN A 38 15.34 -2.64 -2.14
CA GLN A 38 16.57 -3.09 -2.76
C GLN A 38 16.34 -3.30 -4.25
N SER A 39 17.10 -2.58 -5.07
CA SER A 39 17.12 -2.85 -6.51
C SER A 39 17.97 -4.07 -6.80
N TRP A 40 17.64 -4.82 -7.85
CA TRP A 40 18.43 -5.93 -8.33
C TRP A 40 18.51 -5.94 -9.85
N VAL A 41 19.57 -6.53 -10.38
CA VAL A 41 19.82 -6.69 -11.81
C VAL A 41 20.24 -8.14 -12.08
N ILE A 42 19.56 -8.81 -13.01
CA ILE A 42 19.89 -10.17 -13.45
C ILE A 42 20.54 -10.09 -14.83
N LYS A 43 21.81 -10.52 -14.94
CA LYS A 43 22.56 -10.64 -16.20
C LYS A 43 22.47 -9.42 -17.14
N ASN A 44 22.26 -8.22 -16.61
CA ASN A 44 21.98 -6.98 -17.34
C ASN A 44 20.73 -7.00 -18.26
N LEU A 45 19.87 -8.00 -18.15
CA LEU A 45 18.66 -8.16 -18.96
C LEU A 45 17.42 -7.70 -18.20
N GLU A 46 17.31 -8.13 -16.95
CA GLU A 46 16.18 -7.85 -16.10
C GLU A 46 16.63 -7.00 -14.92
N LYS A 47 15.79 -6.05 -14.53
CA LYS A 47 15.99 -5.25 -13.33
C LYS A 47 14.69 -5.17 -12.56
N GLY A 48 14.80 -5.16 -11.24
CA GLY A 48 13.65 -5.04 -10.38
C GLY A 48 13.97 -4.33 -9.10
N THR A 49 12.94 -4.13 -8.29
CA THR A 49 13.03 -3.57 -6.96
C THR A 49 12.16 -4.39 -6.04
N ASP A 50 12.79 -4.93 -5.01
CA ASP A 50 12.11 -5.55 -3.89
C ASP A 50 11.81 -4.45 -2.87
N VAL A 51 10.56 -4.35 -2.44
CA VAL A 51 10.16 -3.51 -1.29
C VAL A 51 9.73 -4.45 -0.17
N VAL A 52 10.36 -4.32 0.99
CA VAL A 52 10.20 -5.24 2.12
C VAL A 52 9.79 -4.46 3.36
N ILE A 53 8.75 -4.96 4.03
CA ILE A 53 8.25 -4.43 5.29
C ILE A 53 8.29 -5.55 6.33
N ASP A 54 8.96 -5.28 7.44
CA ASP A 54 9.00 -6.14 8.61
C ASP A 54 7.94 -5.69 9.62
N PHE A 55 6.97 -6.57 9.90
CA PHE A 55 5.96 -6.36 10.94
C PHE A 55 6.24 -7.21 12.18
N ARG A 56 5.84 -6.71 13.35
CA ARG A 56 5.79 -7.43 14.62
C ARG A 56 4.39 -7.31 15.22
N ASN A 57 4.02 -8.24 16.10
CA ASN A 57 2.72 -8.25 16.79
C ASN A 57 1.55 -8.10 15.78
N LEU A 58 1.65 -8.79 14.64
CA LEU A 58 0.62 -8.76 13.60
C LEU A 58 -0.61 -9.52 14.09
N ASP A 59 -1.75 -8.84 14.09
CA ASP A 59 -3.05 -9.44 14.33
C ASP A 59 -3.39 -10.43 13.19
N GLU A 60 -3.83 -11.63 13.56
CA GLU A 60 -4.10 -12.74 12.62
C GLU A 60 -5.21 -12.41 11.61
N ALA A 61 -6.09 -11.45 11.91
CA ALA A 61 -7.17 -11.03 11.02
C ALA A 61 -6.72 -9.97 10.00
N VAL A 62 -5.46 -9.54 10.01
CA VAL A 62 -4.91 -8.61 9.02
C VAL A 62 -4.44 -9.38 7.78
N GLU A 63 -4.99 -9.00 6.63
CA GLU A 63 -4.61 -9.54 5.33
C GLU A 63 -3.99 -8.42 4.49
N PHE A 64 -2.68 -8.48 4.22
CA PHE A 64 -2.03 -7.53 3.31
C PHE A 64 -2.38 -7.84 1.86
N THR A 65 -2.86 -6.84 1.12
CA THR A 65 -3.41 -7.03 -0.23
C THR A 65 -2.45 -6.54 -1.31
N SER A 66 -2.02 -5.28 -1.22
CA SER A 66 -1.13 -4.68 -2.21
C SER A 66 -0.19 -3.66 -1.58
N LEU A 67 0.93 -3.41 -2.26
CA LEU A 67 1.94 -2.42 -1.89
C LEU A 67 2.04 -1.39 -3.00
N VAL A 68 1.99 -0.12 -2.63
CA VAL A 68 2.26 1.01 -3.51
C VAL A 68 3.64 1.54 -3.18
N PHE A 69 4.52 1.58 -4.18
CA PHE A 69 5.83 2.20 -4.06
C PHE A 69 6.11 3.05 -5.29
N ARG A 70 6.42 4.34 -5.07
CA ARG A 70 6.65 5.34 -6.11
C ARG A 70 5.54 5.39 -7.15
N GLY A 71 4.30 5.29 -6.67
CA GLY A 71 3.09 5.31 -7.51
C GLY A 71 2.82 4.01 -8.28
N ILE A 72 3.61 2.96 -8.09
CA ILE A 72 3.40 1.63 -8.69
C ILE A 72 2.77 0.73 -7.65
N GLU A 73 1.57 0.21 -7.94
CA GLU A 73 0.89 -0.77 -7.09
C GLU A 73 1.17 -2.19 -7.59
N VAL A 74 1.57 -3.07 -6.67
CA VAL A 74 1.86 -4.50 -6.90
C VAL A 74 1.26 -5.36 -5.80
N ASP A 75 0.95 -6.61 -6.12
CA ASP A 75 0.58 -7.61 -5.13
C ASP A 75 1.74 -7.89 -4.17
N VAL A 76 1.39 -8.35 -2.97
CA VAL A 76 2.38 -8.68 -1.94
C VAL A 76 2.43 -10.17 -1.65
N SER A 77 3.63 -10.65 -1.37
CA SER A 77 3.86 -11.94 -0.73
C SER A 77 4.05 -11.73 0.77
N VAL A 78 3.40 -12.58 1.57
CA VAL A 78 3.47 -12.52 3.03
C VAL A 78 4.12 -13.81 3.53
N GLN A 79 5.18 -13.67 4.33
CA GLN A 79 5.95 -14.80 4.86
C GLN A 79 6.20 -14.64 6.36
N PRO A 80 5.86 -15.65 7.19
CA PRO A 80 6.24 -15.65 8.59
C PRO A 80 7.76 -15.86 8.74
N ALA A 81 8.41 -15.06 9.57
CA ALA A 81 9.84 -15.11 9.84
C ALA A 81 10.11 -15.03 11.36
N GLY A 82 9.94 -16.17 12.04
CA GLY A 82 10.08 -16.24 13.50
C GLY A 82 9.00 -15.41 14.21
N LYS A 83 9.40 -14.35 14.92
CA LYS A 83 8.48 -13.42 15.61
C LYS A 83 8.06 -12.22 14.75
N LYS A 84 8.39 -12.25 13.46
CA LYS A 84 8.09 -11.20 12.49
C LYS A 84 7.24 -11.75 11.36
N THR A 85 6.54 -10.85 10.67
CA THR A 85 5.94 -11.12 9.37
C THR A 85 6.61 -10.23 8.33
N ILE A 86 7.12 -10.84 7.27
CA ILE A 86 7.75 -10.15 6.16
C ILE A 86 6.71 -10.01 5.06
N VAL A 87 6.46 -8.77 4.64
CA VAL A 87 5.62 -8.46 3.48
C VAL A 87 6.51 -7.92 2.38
N LYS A 88 6.46 -8.53 1.21
CA LYS A 88 7.33 -8.19 0.08
C LYS A 88 6.51 -7.92 -1.18
N GLY A 89 6.66 -6.73 -1.73
CA GLY A 89 6.23 -6.37 -3.10
C GLY A 89 7.42 -6.39 -4.05
N VAL A 90 7.20 -6.80 -5.30
CA VAL A 90 8.24 -6.89 -6.34
C VAL A 90 7.83 -6.07 -7.55
N ILE A 91 8.69 -5.11 -7.94
CA ILE A 91 8.48 -4.26 -9.10
C ILE A 91 9.55 -4.57 -10.13
N ASN A 92 9.17 -5.14 -11.28
CA ASN A 92 10.08 -5.54 -12.35
C ASN A 92 9.98 -4.58 -13.54
N THR A 93 11.11 -4.32 -14.20
CA THR A 93 11.17 -3.49 -15.41
C THR A 93 12.16 -4.09 -16.41
N GLY A 94 11.77 -4.21 -17.68
CA GLY A 94 12.59 -4.78 -18.76
C GLY A 94 11.93 -5.97 -19.45
N PRO A 95 12.55 -6.54 -20.50
CA PRO A 95 12.08 -7.76 -21.16
C PRO A 95 12.29 -8.95 -20.22
N SER A 96 11.30 -9.26 -19.39
CA SER A 96 11.32 -10.42 -18.51
C SER A 96 10.75 -11.65 -19.23
N ILE A 97 11.34 -12.82 -18.96
CA ILE A 97 10.79 -14.13 -19.34
C ILE A 97 9.60 -14.49 -18.43
N ILE A 98 9.44 -13.76 -17.32
CA ILE A 98 8.31 -13.91 -16.41
C ILE A 98 7.12 -13.17 -17.01
N GLU A 99 6.20 -13.92 -17.62
CA GLU A 99 4.89 -13.40 -18.04
C GLU A 99 4.10 -12.94 -16.81
N ASN A 100 3.36 -11.83 -16.99
CA ASN A 100 2.51 -11.12 -16.04
C ASN A 100 3.20 -10.14 -15.10
N TYR A 101 3.04 -8.85 -15.40
CA TYR A 101 2.97 -7.83 -14.36
C TYR A 101 1.93 -6.78 -14.75
N GLU A 102 0.70 -6.96 -14.29
CA GLU A 102 -0.26 -5.86 -14.23
C GLU A 102 0.20 -4.92 -13.11
N TYR A 103 0.87 -3.83 -13.45
CA TYR A 103 1.11 -2.75 -12.51
C TYR A 103 0.06 -1.66 -12.69
N LYS A 104 -0.53 -1.22 -11.58
CA LYS A 104 -1.46 -0.08 -11.61
C LYS A 104 -0.71 1.18 -11.19
N VAL A 105 -0.68 2.17 -12.07
CA VAL A 105 -0.17 3.51 -11.74
C VAL A 105 -1.25 4.21 -10.91
N SER A 106 -1.00 4.37 -9.62
CA SER A 106 -2.00 4.86 -8.66
C SER A 106 -1.82 6.34 -8.33
N GLY A 107 -0.60 6.88 -8.48
CA GLY A 107 -0.26 8.27 -8.14
C GLY A 107 -0.22 8.55 -6.64
N TYR A 108 -0.42 7.53 -5.80
CA TYR A 108 -0.37 7.66 -4.35
C TYR A 108 1.06 7.59 -3.81
N GLU A 109 1.25 8.18 -2.63
CA GLU A 109 2.48 8.02 -1.83
C GLU A 109 2.71 6.56 -1.43
N ASP A 110 3.93 6.24 -0.99
CA ASP A 110 4.30 4.88 -0.59
C ASP A 110 3.39 4.39 0.55
N MET A 111 2.70 3.26 0.34
CA MET A 111 1.75 2.69 1.30
C MET A 111 1.62 1.18 1.16
N ILE A 112 1.21 0.52 2.23
CA ILE A 112 0.75 -0.87 2.21
C ILE A 112 -0.77 -0.87 2.43
N LYS A 113 -1.50 -1.56 1.56
CA LYS A 113 -2.93 -1.79 1.69
C LYS A 113 -3.18 -3.13 2.38
N TYR A 114 -4.20 -3.15 3.23
CA TYR A 114 -4.59 -4.33 3.97
C TYR A 114 -6.09 -4.35 4.22
N ARG A 115 -6.61 -5.55 4.49
CA ARG A 115 -7.97 -5.78 4.92
C ARG A 115 -7.95 -6.18 6.39
N TYR A 116 -8.88 -5.63 7.16
CA TYR A 116 -9.14 -6.01 8.54
C TYR A 116 -10.64 -6.07 8.78
N LEU A 117 -11.14 -7.23 9.24
CA LEU A 117 -12.57 -7.47 9.46
C LEU A 117 -13.46 -7.06 8.27
N GLY A 118 -13.01 -7.39 7.05
CA GLY A 118 -13.74 -7.12 5.82
C GLY A 118 -13.68 -5.68 5.30
N LYS A 119 -12.97 -4.78 6.00
CA LYS A 119 -12.77 -3.38 5.57
C LYS A 119 -11.37 -3.17 5.04
N GLU A 120 -11.25 -2.34 4.00
CA GLU A 120 -9.96 -1.96 3.43
C GLU A 120 -9.36 -0.75 4.13
N PHE A 121 -8.06 -0.82 4.35
CA PHE A 121 -7.26 0.21 5.00
C PHE A 121 -5.94 0.39 4.24
N ALA A 122 -5.30 1.52 4.48
CA ALA A 122 -3.98 1.83 3.96
C ALA A 122 -3.09 2.36 5.08
N TYR A 123 -1.86 1.88 5.14
CA TYR A 123 -0.84 2.36 6.06
C TYR A 123 0.29 3.04 5.27
N PRO A 124 0.60 4.32 5.53
CA PRO A 124 1.64 5.04 4.81
C PRO A 124 3.03 4.54 5.23
N LEU A 125 3.88 4.21 4.24
CA LEU A 125 5.26 3.80 4.47
C LEU A 125 6.14 5.03 4.62
N LYS A 126 6.62 5.28 5.84
CA LYS A 126 7.51 6.42 6.15
C LYS A 126 8.93 5.92 6.36
N ASN A 127 9.92 6.73 5.96
CA ASN A 127 11.34 6.46 6.15
C ASN A 127 11.84 5.16 5.50
N VAL A 128 11.36 4.85 4.29
CA VAL A 128 11.80 3.67 3.52
C VAL A 128 13.30 3.76 3.25
N LYS A 129 14.08 2.83 3.79
CA LYS A 129 15.54 2.80 3.63
C LYS A 129 15.92 2.23 2.27
N ARG A 130 16.94 2.79 1.64
CA ARG A 130 17.55 2.23 0.42
C ARG A 130 18.69 1.29 0.81
N GLU A 131 18.61 0.04 0.37
CA GLU A 131 19.75 -0.89 0.43
C GLU A 131 20.58 -0.87 -0.86
N SER A 132 21.78 -1.45 -0.76
CA SER A 132 22.68 -1.65 -1.90
C SER A 132 22.06 -2.53 -2.97
N THR A 133 22.27 -2.17 -4.24
CA THR A 133 21.79 -2.94 -5.39
C THR A 133 22.44 -4.33 -5.44
N ARG A 134 21.64 -5.36 -5.71
CA ARG A 134 22.16 -6.73 -5.95
C ARG A 134 22.39 -6.98 -7.43
N PHE A 135 23.53 -7.59 -7.74
CA PHE A 135 23.81 -8.12 -9.07
C PHE A 135 23.72 -9.64 -8.99
N ILE A 136 22.83 -10.21 -9.78
CA ILE A 136 22.55 -11.64 -9.83
C ILE A 136 23.13 -12.15 -11.16
N GLU A 137 24.15 -13.00 -11.04
CA GLU A 137 24.83 -13.64 -12.17
C GLU A 137 24.10 -14.88 -12.69
#